data_AF-A0A2L2BS99-F1
#
_entry.id   AF-A0A2L2BS99-F1
#
_cell.length_a   1.000
_cell.length_b   1.000
_cell.length_c   1.000
_cell.angle_alpha   90.00
_cell.angle_beta   90.00
_cell.angle_gamma   90.00
#
_symmetry.space_group_name_H-M   'P 1'
#
loop_
_entity.id
_entity.type
_entity.pdbx_description
1 polymer ?
#
loop_
_entity_poly.entity_id
_entity_poly.type
_entity_poly.pdbx_seq_one_letter_code
_entity_poly.pdbx_strand_id
1 'polypeptide(L)'
;MSRVVLSGLFVLLIVWDVWEAVGNLLGLPAYYSALGVADSTPWVLLVSGVIVPVLLWALGLWWGWRRQSVIEAAVIYAIALSVQATLSLSLIAAEQAWRADVLRALLD
;
A
#
# COMPACT_ATOMS: atom_id res chain seq x y z
N MET A 1 -19.31 12.15 18.38
CA MET A 1 -17.87 12.16 18.72
C MET A 1 -17.17 10.87 18.29
N SER A 2 -17.53 9.69 18.82
CA SER A 2 -16.77 8.44 18.66
C SER A 2 -16.58 7.96 17.20
N ARG A 3 -17.57 8.16 16.32
CA ARG A 3 -17.47 7.78 14.89
C ARG A 3 -16.48 8.64 14.11
N VAL A 4 -16.40 9.93 14.43
CA VAL A 4 -15.47 10.87 13.79
C VAL A 4 -14.04 10.51 14.20
N VAL A 5 -13.82 10.25 15.49
CA VAL A 5 -12.53 9.78 16.01
C VAL A 5 -12.12 8.47 15.32
N LEU A 6 -13.03 7.49 15.27
CA LEU A 6 -12.76 6.21 14.63
C LEU A 6 -12.42 6.33 13.13
N SER A 7 -13.16 7.17 12.40
CA SER A 7 -12.89 7.42 10.97
C SER A 7 -11.58 8.19 10.78
N GLY A 8 -11.25 9.11 11.68
CA GLY A 8 -9.97 9.81 11.69
C GLY A 8 -8.78 8.87 11.93
N LEU A 9 -8.90 7.96 12.89
CA LEU A 9 -7.89 6.92 13.13
C LEU A 9 -7.71 6.01 11.91
N PHE A 10 -8.81 5.58 11.28
CA PHE A 10 -8.74 4.79 10.04
C PHE A 10 -8.00 5.54 8.93
N VAL A 11 -8.33 6.82 8.71
CA VAL A 11 -7.67 7.65 7.69
C VAL A 11 -6.18 7.81 7.99
N LEU A 12 -5.81 8.10 9.24
CA LEU A 12 -4.41 8.27 9.64
C LEU A 12 -3.57 7.01 9.35
N LEU A 13 -4.11 5.83 9.65
CA LEU A 13 -3.43 4.57 9.39
C LEU A 13 -3.22 4.32 7.90
N ILE A 14 -4.21 4.58 7.04
CA ILE A 14 -3.99 4.42 5.58
C ILE A 14 -3.04 5.49 5.04
N VAL A 15 -3.11 6.74 5.53
CA VAL A 15 -2.20 7.80 5.07
C VAL A 15 -0.74 7.41 5.32
N TRP A 16 -0.45 6.73 6.42
CA TRP A 16 0.87 6.17 6.67
C TRP A 16 1.32 5.18 5.59
N ASP A 17 0.46 4.22 5.22
CA ASP A 17 0.78 3.25 4.17
C ASP A 17 0.95 3.91 2.79
N VAL A 18 0.12 4.91 2.47
CA VAL A 18 0.24 5.67 1.22
C VAL A 18 1.56 6.44 1.19
N TRP A 19 1.96 7.04 2.30
CA TRP A 19 3.26 7.70 2.42
C TRP A 19 4.42 6.73 2.14
N GLU A 20 4.38 5.53 2.74
CA GLU A 20 5.38 4.49 2.51
C GLU A 20 5.42 4.05 1.05
N ALA A 21 4.26 3.80 0.43
CA ALA A 21 4.14 3.41 -0.97
C ALA A 21 4.68 4.49 -1.93
N VAL A 22 4.40 5.77 -1.66
CA VAL A 22 4.95 6.89 -2.43
C VAL A 22 6.47 6.98 -2.25
N GLY A 23 6.97 6.78 -1.02
CA GLY A 23 8.40 6.69 -0.74
C GLY A 23 9.08 5.60 -1.57
N ASN A 24 8.45 4.42 -1.66
CA ASN A 24 8.93 3.31 -2.49
C ASN A 24 8.89 3.63 -3.99
N LEU A 25 7.81 4.24 -4.48
CA LEU A 25 7.66 4.66 -5.89
C LEU A 25 8.75 5.64 -6.31
N LEU A 26 9.19 6.53 -5.41
CA LEU A 26 10.23 7.53 -5.70
C LEU A 26 11.64 6.98 -5.45
N GLY A 27 11.82 6.16 -4.41
CA GLY A 27 13.13 5.68 -3.97
C GLY A 27 13.64 4.48 -4.76
N LEU A 28 12.78 3.51 -5.06
CA LEU A 28 13.21 2.28 -5.75
C LEU A 28 13.73 2.53 -7.17
N PRO A 29 13.15 3.38 -8.02
CA PRO A 29 13.73 3.64 -9.34
C PRO A 29 15.17 4.18 -9.26
N ALA A 30 15.45 5.09 -8.31
CA ALA A 30 16.80 5.59 -8.08
C ALA A 30 17.75 4.47 -7.62
N TYR A 31 17.26 3.57 -6.76
CA TYR A 31 18.01 2.40 -6.31
C TYR A 31 18.33 1.43 -7.47
N TYR A 32 17.35 1.10 -8.32
CA TYR A 32 17.57 0.26 -9.52
C TYR A 32 18.55 0.91 -10.51
N SER A 33 18.48 2.24 -10.67
CA SER A 33 19.43 2.99 -11.47
C SER A 33 20.85 2.91 -10.91
N ALA A 34 21.02 2.99 -9.58
CA ALA A 34 22.33 2.85 -8.93
C ALA A 34 22.93 1.44 -9.08
N LEU A 35 22.07 0.42 -9.23
CA LEU A 35 22.47 -0.95 -9.54
C LEU A 35 22.76 -1.20 -11.04
N GLY A 36 22.58 -0.19 -11.89
CA GLY A 36 22.78 -0.34 -13.34
C GLY A 36 21.65 -1.07 -14.07
N VAL A 37 20.49 -1.27 -13.42
CA VAL A 37 19.32 -1.99 -13.96
C VAL A 37 18.06 -1.13 -13.96
N ALA A 38 18.19 0.13 -14.36
CA ALA A 38 17.07 1.07 -14.41
C ALA A 38 15.90 0.53 -15.26
N ASP A 39 16.20 -0.14 -16.37
CA ASP A 39 15.20 -0.70 -17.28
C ASP A 39 14.37 -1.84 -16.66
N SER A 40 14.89 -2.46 -15.59
CA SER A 40 14.21 -3.52 -14.83
C SER A 40 13.37 -2.99 -13.67
N THR A 41 13.15 -1.68 -13.58
CA THR A 41 12.31 -1.08 -12.52
C THR A 41 10.88 -1.62 -12.61
N PRO A 42 10.32 -2.20 -11.54
CA PRO A 42 9.00 -2.83 -11.57
C PRO A 42 7.86 -1.80 -11.46
N TRP A 43 7.71 -0.93 -12.46
CA TRP A 43 6.74 0.18 -12.45
C TRP A 43 5.31 -0.26 -12.15
N VAL A 44 4.89 -1.42 -12.65
CA VAL A 44 3.55 -1.95 -12.39
C VAL A 44 3.35 -2.24 -10.90
N LEU A 45 4.35 -2.82 -10.22
CA LEU A 45 4.29 -3.07 -8.77
C LEU A 45 4.30 -1.75 -7.98
N LEU A 46 5.15 -0.79 -8.38
CA LEU A 46 5.25 0.50 -7.68
C LEU A 46 3.97 1.33 -7.81
N VAL A 47 3.43 1.46 -9.02
CA VAL A 47 2.21 2.24 -9.28
C VAL A 47 1.00 1.57 -8.64
N SER A 48 0.86 0.24 -8.77
CA SER A 48 -0.24 -0.48 -8.11
C SER A 48 -0.15 -0.38 -6.59
N GLY A 49 1.07 -0.39 -6.04
CA GLY A 49 1.29 -0.20 -4.60
C GLY A 49 0.87 1.15 -4.05
N VAL A 50 0.75 2.19 -4.87
CA VAL A 50 0.17 3.48 -4.46
C VAL A 50 -1.34 3.51 -4.69
N ILE A 51 -1.80 3.03 -5.86
CA ILE A 51 -3.22 3.13 -6.25
C ILE A 51 -4.12 2.26 -5.36
N VAL A 52 -3.72 1.02 -5.09
CA VAL A 52 -4.54 0.06 -4.35
C VAL A 52 -4.89 0.56 -2.94
N PRO A 53 -3.93 1.05 -2.12
CA PRO A 53 -4.22 1.66 -0.82
C PRO A 53 -5.23 2.79 -0.85
N VAL A 54 -5.10 3.71 -1.81
CA VAL A 54 -5.97 4.87 -1.95
C VAL A 54 -7.40 4.43 -2.27
N LEU A 55 -7.56 3.43 -3.14
CA LEU A 55 -8.87 2.86 -3.47
C LEU A 55 -9.51 2.16 -2.27
N LEU A 56 -8.75 1.34 -1.54
CA LEU A 56 -9.25 0.64 -0.34
C LEU A 56 -9.66 1.61 0.76
N TRP A 57 -8.90 2.69 0.94
CA TRP A 57 -9.27 3.77 1.84
C TRP A 57 -10.59 4.43 1.44
N ALA A 58 -10.71 4.85 0.18
CA ALA A 58 -11.90 5.55 -0.30
C ALA A 58 -13.14 4.66 -0.13
N LEU A 59 -13.04 3.38 -0.50
CA LEU A 59 -14.13 2.41 -0.38
C LEU A 59 -14.46 2.10 1.09
N GLY A 60 -13.45 1.87 1.92
CA GLY A 60 -13.60 1.58 3.34
C GLY A 60 -14.24 2.74 4.10
N LEU A 61 -13.75 3.97 3.89
CA LEU A 61 -14.29 5.19 4.49
C LEU A 61 -15.73 5.42 4.05
N TRP A 62 -15.99 5.33 2.74
CA TRP A 62 -17.32 5.51 2.18
C TRP A 62 -18.34 4.51 2.75
N TRP A 63 -17.96 3.24 2.86
CA TRP A 63 -18.81 2.21 3.43
C TRP A 63 -19.02 2.43 4.93
N GLY A 64 -17.95 2.59 5.72
CA GLY A 64 -18.07 2.75 7.18
C GLY A 64 -18.79 4.03 7.60
N TRP A 65 -18.62 5.13 6.86
CA TRP A 65 -19.29 6.40 7.14
C TRP A 65 -20.82 6.33 6.97
N ARG A 66 -21.31 5.44 6.10
CA ARG A 66 -22.76 5.24 5.91
C ARG A 66 -23.43 4.42 7.02
N ARG A 67 -22.68 3.81 7.93
CA ARG A 67 -23.22 2.98 9.01
C ARG A 67 -23.58 3.79 10.25
N GLN A 68 -24.75 3.55 10.82
CA GLN A 68 -25.18 4.21 12.06
C GLN A 68 -24.52 3.61 13.30
N SER A 69 -24.22 2.30 13.27
CA SER A 69 -23.55 1.58 14.35
C SER A 69 -22.04 1.84 14.36
N VAL A 70 -21.51 2.19 15.54
CA VAL A 70 -20.06 2.36 15.75
C VAL A 70 -19.32 1.03 15.56
N ILE A 71 -19.88 -0.07 16.06
CA ILE A 71 -19.28 -1.40 15.97
C ILE A 71 -19.20 -1.86 14.51
N GLU A 72 -20.28 -1.64 13.75
CA GLU A 72 -20.31 -2.00 12.33
C GLU A 72 -19.26 -1.22 11.52
N ALA A 73 -19.15 0.10 11.76
CA ALA A 73 -18.10 0.91 11.15
C ALA A 73 -16.69 0.45 11.55
N ALA A 74 -16.47 0.09 12.81
CA ALA A 74 -15.18 -0.39 13.29
C ALA A 74 -14.78 -1.71 12.60
N VAL A 75 -15.72 -2.65 12.44
CA VAL A 75 -15.48 -3.90 11.73
C VAL A 75 -15.13 -3.65 10.27
N ILE A 76 -15.86 -2.75 9.58
CA ILE A 76 -15.57 -2.39 8.19
C ILE A 76 -14.16 -1.79 8.05
N TYR A 77 -13.79 -0.86 8.93
CA TYR A 77 -12.47 -0.25 8.91
C TYR A 77 -11.37 -1.26 9.24
N ALA A 78 -11.59 -2.17 10.19
CA ALA A 78 -10.64 -3.23 10.52
C ALA A 78 -10.41 -4.18 9.33
N ILE A 79 -11.47 -4.54 8.61
CA ILE A 79 -11.37 -5.35 7.38
C ILE A 79 -10.58 -4.59 6.32
N ALA A 80 -10.90 -3.33 6.07
CA ALA A 80 -10.20 -2.50 5.09
C ALA A 80 -8.69 -2.38 5.42
N LEU A 81 -8.35 -2.12 6.69
CA LEU A 81 -6.96 -2.06 7.16
C LEU A 81 -6.24 -3.40 7.03
N SER A 82 -6.93 -4.52 7.30
CA SER A 82 -6.34 -5.86 7.22
C SER A 82 -6.06 -6.27 5.77
N VAL A 83 -7.00 -5.99 4.86
CA VAL A 83 -6.83 -6.19 3.41
C VAL A 83 -5.67 -5.33 2.90
N GLN A 84 -5.65 -4.06 3.29
CA GLN A 84 -4.60 -3.12 2.95
C GLN A 84 -3.21 -3.60 3.42
N ALA A 85 -3.07 -3.94 4.71
CA ALA A 85 -1.80 -4.42 5.27
C ALA A 85 -1.31 -5.69 4.56
N THR A 86 -2.22 -6.61 4.25
CA THR A 86 -1.88 -7.85 3.52
C THR A 86 -1.35 -7.54 2.12
N LEU A 87 -1.98 -6.59 1.41
CA LEU A 87 -1.56 -6.21 0.06
C LEU A 87 -0.24 -5.47 0.07
N SER A 88 -0.02 -4.54 1.02
CA SER A 88 1.26 -3.86 1.19
C SER A 88 2.41 -4.86 1.41
N LEU A 89 2.23 -5.82 2.32
CA LEU A 89 3.23 -6.88 2.55
C LEU A 89 3.46 -7.76 1.31
N SER A 90 2.39 -8.09 0.58
CA SER A 90 2.48 -8.89 -0.65
C SER A 90 3.25 -8.16 -1.75
N LEU A 91 3.08 -6.84 -1.89
CA LEU A 91 3.78 -6.03 -2.87
C LEU A 91 5.27 -5.89 -2.54
N ILE A 92 5.60 -5.70 -1.26
CA ILE A 92 7.00 -5.69 -0.80
C ILE A 92 7.66 -7.03 -1.10
N ALA A 93 6.99 -8.14 -0.79
CA ALA A 93 7.51 -9.48 -1.09
C ALA A 93 7.70 -9.71 -2.60
N ALA A 94 6.75 -9.24 -3.43
CA ALA A 94 6.82 -9.33 -4.88
C ALA A 94 7.99 -8.50 -5.44
N GLU A 95 8.22 -7.29 -4.94
CA GLU A 95 9.36 -6.45 -5.32
C GLU A 95 10.69 -7.11 -4.97
N GLN A 96 10.80 -7.69 -3.79
CA GLN A 96 12.01 -8.40 -3.35
C GLN A 96 12.32 -9.62 -4.22
N ALA A 97 11.29 -10.40 -4.57
CA ALA A 97 11.41 -11.54 -5.48
C ALA A 97 11.86 -11.08 -6.88
N TRP A 98 11.21 -10.06 -7.43
CA TRP A 98 11.57 -9.46 -8.71
C TRP A 98 13.02 -9.01 -8.75
N ARG A 99 13.46 -8.27 -7.71
CA ARG A 99 14.85 -7.82 -7.60
C ARG A 99 15.84 -8.97 -7.57
N ALA A 100 15.53 -10.04 -6.83
CA ALA A 100 16.40 -11.20 -6.75
C ALA A 100 16.60 -11.86 -8.13
N ASP A 101 15.53 -11.96 -8.92
CA ASP A 101 15.61 -12.53 -10.27
C ASP A 101 16.41 -11.64 -11.24
N VAL A 102 16.22 -10.32 -11.17
CA VAL A 102 17.01 -9.37 -11.97
C VAL A 102 18.51 -9.48 -11.64
N LEU A 103 18.86 -9.54 -10.36
CA LEU A 103 20.26 -9.62 -9.95
C LEU A 103 20.90 -10.96 -10.32
N ARG A 104 20.16 -12.07 -10.24
CA ARG A 104 20.66 -13.38 -10.71
C ARG A 104 21.01 -13.35 -12.20
N ALA A 105 20.13 -12.77 -13.02
CA ALA A 105 20.34 -12.66 -14.45
C ALA A 105 21.56 -11.80 -14.86
N LEU A 106 22.12 -11.00 -13.95
CA LEU A 106 23.37 -10.26 -14.18
C LEU A 106 24.63 -11.07 -13.86
N LEU A 107 24.50 -12.12 -13.05
CA LEU A 107 25.61 -12.94 -12.57
C LEU A 107 25.84 -14.19 -13.42
N ASP A 108 24.85 -14.57 -14.23
CA ASP A 108 24.89 -15.65 -15.22
C ASP A 108 25.44 -15.14 -16.57
#